data_AF-A0A2N9LE77-F1
#
_entry.id   AF-A0A2N9LE77-F1
#
_cell.length_a   1.000
_cell.length_b   1.000
_cell.length_c   1.000
_cell.angle_alpha   90.00
_cell.angle_beta   90.00
_cell.angle_gamma   90.00
#
_symmetry.space_group_name_H-M   'P 1'
#
loop_
_entity.id
_entity.type
_entity.pdbx_description
1 polymer ?
#
loop_
_entity_poly.entity_id
_entity_poly.type
_entity_poly.pdbx_seq_one_letter_code
_entity_poly.pdbx_strand_id
1 'polypeptide(L)' 'MDPYRLFRCHTIMNCVDVCPKGLNPTRAIGKIKEMMVRREI' A
#
# COMPACT_ATOMS: atom_id res chain seq x y z
N MET A 1 -10.92 -5.18 13.16
CA MET A 1 -9.92 -4.70 12.20
C MET A 1 -9.72 -5.82 11.20
N ASP A 2 -10.30 -5.69 10.01
CA ASP A 2 -10.20 -6.75 8.97
C ASP A 2 -8.75 -6.81 8.47
N PRO A 3 -8.02 -7.94 8.70
CA PRO A 3 -6.60 -8.06 8.35
C PRO A 3 -6.31 -7.84 6.86
N TYR A 4 -7.32 -8.06 6.02
CA TYR A 4 -7.18 -8.09 4.57
C TYR A 4 -7.41 -6.74 3.88
N ARG A 5 -7.77 -5.67 4.60
CA ARG A 5 -8.04 -4.35 3.99
C ARG A 5 -6.86 -3.81 3.19
N LEU A 6 -5.63 -4.03 3.66
CA LEU A 6 -4.42 -3.58 2.97
C LEU A 6 -4.20 -4.31 1.63
N PHE A 7 -4.66 -5.55 1.53
CA PHE A 7 -4.47 -6.40 0.35
C PHE A 7 -5.42 -6.05 -0.80
N ARG A 8 -6.41 -5.18 -0.58
CA ARG A 8 -7.28 -4.62 -1.64
C ARG A 8 -6.53 -3.70 -2.61
N CYS A 9 -5.33 -3.25 -2.26
CA CYS A 9 -4.49 -2.49 -3.17
C CYS A 9 -3.82 -3.44 -4.20
N HIS A 10 -4.23 -3.31 -5.46
CA HIS A 10 -3.71 -4.07 -6.61
C HIS A 10 -2.65 -3.30 -7.42
N THR A 11 -2.02 -2.27 -6.85
CA THR A 11 -0.92 -1.54 -7.52
C THR A 11 -1.33 -0.92 -8.86
N ILE A 12 -2.59 -0.47 -8.99
CA ILE A 12 -3.12 0.21 -10.20
C ILE A 12 -2.49 1.61 -10.38
N MET A 13 -1.92 2.20 -9.32
CA MET A 13 -1.21 3.49 -9.31
C MET A 13 -2.05 4.76 -9.50
N ASN A 14 -3.36 4.69 -9.75
CA ASN A 14 -4.24 5.88 -9.83
C ASN A 14 -4.10 6.87 -8.66
N CYS A 15 -3.80 6.37 -7.46
CA CYS A 15 -3.61 7.21 -6.27
C CYS A 15 -2.32 8.06 -6.31
N VAL A 16 -1.32 7.64 -7.08
CA VAL A 16 -0.08 8.38 -7.31
C VAL A 16 -0.35 9.47 -8.36
N ASP A 17 -1.00 9.11 -9.46
CA ASP A 17 -1.25 10.01 -10.60
C ASP A 17 -2.15 11.19 -10.22
N VAL A 18 -3.17 10.95 -9.39
CA VAL A 18 -4.11 12.00 -8.94
C VAL A 18 -3.54 12.86 -7.82
N CYS A 19 -2.40 12.53 -7.22
CA CYS A 19 -1.97 13.16 -5.99
C CYS A 19 -1.49 14.61 -6.24
N PRO A 20 -2.23 15.63 -5.75
CA PRO A 20 -1.84 17.03 -5.97
C PRO A 20 -0.59 17.43 -5.18
N LYS A 21 -0.13 16.56 -4.27
CA LYS A 21 1.06 16.77 -3.43
C LYS A 21 2.28 15.98 -3.92
N GLY A 22 2.17 15.25 -5.04
CA GLY A 22 3.26 14.41 -5.55
C GLY A 22 3.68 13.28 -4.62
N LEU A 23 2.78 12.85 -3.72
CA LEU A 23 3.05 11.71 -2.84
C LEU A 23 2.86 10.40 -3.60
N ASN A 24 3.52 9.34 -3.14
CA ASN A 24 3.35 8.00 -3.69
C ASN A 24 2.75 7.04 -2.65
N PRO A 25 1.41 6.94 -2.56
CA PRO A 25 0.74 6.03 -1.63
C PRO A 25 1.08 4.56 -1.88
N THR A 26 1.27 4.16 -3.14
CA THR A 26 1.60 2.76 -3.49
C THR A 26 2.93 2.32 -2.88
N ARG A 27 3.94 3.21 -2.86
CA ARG A 27 5.23 2.94 -2.20
C ARG A 27 5.06 2.72 -0.70
N ALA A 28 4.21 3.51 -0.04
CA ALA A 28 3.94 3.35 1.38
C ALA A 28 3.21 2.02 1.66
N ILE A 29 2.19 1.69 0.86
CA ILE A 29 1.44 0.42 0.97
C ILE A 29 2.38 -0.78 0.78
N GLY A 30 3.30 -0.72 -0.18
CA GLY A 30 4.30 -1.78 -0.40
C GLY A 30 5.16 -2.04 0.83
N LYS A 31 5.66 -0.98 1.49
CA LYS A 31 6.43 -1.11 2.74
C LYS A 31 5.61 -1.75 3.86
N ILE A 32 4.33 -1.40 3.98
CA ILE A 32 3.46 -1.98 5.01
C ILE A 32 3.23 -3.47 4.71
N LYS A 33 2.99 -3.85 3.46
CA LYS A 33 2.86 -5.26 3.05
C LYS A 33 4.13 -6.05 3.38
N GLU A 34 5.31 -5.51 3.06
CA GLU A 34 6.60 -6.12 3.42
C GLU A 34 6.75 -6.30 4.94
N MET A 35 6.41 -5.28 5.73
CA MET A 35 6.43 -5.37 7.19
C MET A 35 5.47 -6.41 7.75
N MET A 36 4.31 -6.61 7.11
CA MET A 36 3.35 -7.65 7.51
C MET A 36 3.89 -9.05 7.21
N VAL A 37 4.40 -9.28 6.00
CA VAL A 37 5.02 -10.57 5.63
C VAL A 37 6.21 -10.88 6.54
N ARG A 38 7.06 -9.89 6.84
CA ARG A 38 8.21 -10.05 7.75
C ARG A 38 7.81 -10.34 9.20
N ARG A 39 6.59 -10.03 9.62
CA ARG A 39 6.07 -10.31 10.97
C ARG A 39 5.40 -11.68 11.08
N GLU A 40 5.02 -12.27 9.95
CA GLU A 40 4.39 -13.60 9.87
C GLU A 40 5.43 -14.73 9.73
N ILE A 41 6.72 -14.38 9.69
CA ILE A 41 7.88 -15.32 9.72
C ILE A 41 8.45 -15.34 11.13
#